data_AF-A0A2G8RQF6-F1
#
_entry.id   AF-A0A2G8RQF6-F1
#
_cell.length_a   1.000
_cell.length_b   1.000
_cell.length_c   1.000
_cell.angle_alpha   90.00
_cell.angle_beta   90.00
_cell.angle_gamma   90.00
#
_symmetry.space_group_name_H-M   'P 1'
#
loop_
_entity.id
_entity.type
_entity.pdbx_description
1 polymer ?
#
loop_
_entity_poly.entity_id
_entity_poly.type
_entity_poly.pdbx_seq_one_letter_code
_entity_poly.pdbx_strand_id
1 'polypeptide(L)'
;MSHTAGNIKDDDQMNSNFSDSNSETDESERGADKVKHDIALDCGICPNVQMRQEGLTRSPRRSWHWIETPIKCKISPTGCPFTFDTHEQDFLHNGDEKGRKALEELARHMSHLFCLPHRTFAYAIYVFCNKEHLVYFNRSGAAVSEWCSFEEDLHLQRFVYRLAMASEVERGHNPAATLVPSSSQDAKDFRTLVDDVRQPELLWEWVAVSTKRKCPIYRLRAISEAAASNTDSKHCGETLAHRDFLVGHPHFYSDSLFGHCTRGYIALDAARKTLCFLKDSWRRAG
;
A
#
# COMPACT_ATOMS: atom_id res chain seq x y z
N MET A 1 2.72 2.94 59.85
CA MET A 1 2.50 3.87 58.72
C MET A 1 3.67 3.70 57.76
N SER A 2 3.36 3.31 56.51
CA SER A 2 4.18 3.24 55.27
C SER A 2 5.57 2.59 55.35
N HIS A 3 5.76 1.32 54.94
CA HIS A 3 5.97 0.79 53.56
C HIS A 3 7.19 1.36 52.81
N THR A 4 7.90 0.61 51.95
CA THR A 4 8.72 -0.63 52.03
C THR A 4 9.42 -0.70 50.66
N ALA A 5 10.68 -1.16 50.67
CA ALA A 5 11.51 -1.73 49.60
C ALA A 5 11.00 -1.70 48.14
N GLY A 6 11.82 -1.12 47.27
CA GLY A 6 11.76 -1.32 45.83
C GLY A 6 12.26 -2.70 45.44
N ASN A 7 11.51 -3.38 44.56
CA ASN A 7 11.93 -4.61 43.92
C ASN A 7 11.62 -4.53 42.43
N ILE A 8 12.60 -4.93 41.63
CA ILE A 8 12.58 -5.08 40.17
C ILE A 8 11.75 -6.32 39.81
N LYS A 9 10.90 -6.22 38.78
CA LYS A 9 10.50 -7.35 37.91
C LYS A 9 10.15 -6.85 36.50
N ASP A 10 10.75 -7.51 35.52
CA ASP A 10 10.27 -7.60 34.14
C ASP A 10 8.84 -8.16 34.10
N ASP A 11 8.05 -7.77 33.10
CA ASP A 11 7.26 -8.71 32.30
C ASP A 11 6.59 -8.02 31.09
N ASP A 12 6.73 -8.71 29.96
CA ASP A 12 6.06 -8.52 28.68
C ASP A 12 4.52 -8.62 28.78
N GLN A 13 3.82 -7.87 27.92
CA GLN A 13 2.63 -8.28 27.14
C GLN A 13 1.82 -7.04 26.71
N MET A 14 2.08 -6.50 25.52
CA MET A 14 1.07 -5.70 24.80
C MET A 14 0.34 -6.61 23.82
N ASN A 15 -0.82 -7.06 24.27
CA ASN A 15 -1.81 -7.81 23.54
C ASN A 15 -2.56 -6.84 22.60
N SER A 16 -2.26 -6.85 21.30
CA SER A 16 -3.06 -6.11 20.31
C SER A 16 -4.19 -6.99 19.78
N ASN A 17 -5.32 -7.00 20.49
CA ASN A 17 -6.56 -7.60 20.02
C ASN A 17 -7.06 -6.81 18.80
N PHE A 18 -7.01 -7.44 17.62
CA PHE A 18 -7.65 -6.96 16.40
C PHE A 18 -8.99 -7.69 16.28
N SER A 19 -10.04 -7.09 16.83
CA SER A 19 -11.43 -7.54 16.61
C SER A 19 -12.05 -6.69 15.51
N ASP A 20 -12.24 -7.31 14.34
CA ASP A 20 -13.16 -6.85 13.31
C ASP A 20 -14.59 -6.86 13.89
N SER A 21 -15.03 -5.75 14.47
CA SER A 21 -16.40 -5.57 14.92
C SER A 21 -17.28 -5.17 13.73
N ASN A 22 -17.80 -6.16 13.02
CA ASN A 22 -19.05 -6.04 12.27
C ASN A 22 -20.14 -6.77 13.06
N SER A 23 -20.89 -6.04 13.89
CA SER A 23 -22.15 -6.52 14.46
C SER A 23 -23.30 -6.03 13.59
N GLU A 24 -23.99 -6.96 12.94
CA GLU A 24 -25.31 -6.77 12.36
C GLU A 24 -26.33 -6.58 13.50
N THR A 25 -27.12 -5.51 13.42
CA THR A 25 -28.42 -5.42 14.09
C THR A 25 -29.43 -4.90 13.09
N ASP A 26 -30.37 -5.77 12.78
CA ASP A 26 -31.55 -5.57 11.95
C ASP A 26 -32.63 -4.94 12.86
N GLU A 27 -32.89 -3.63 12.73
CA GLU A 27 -34.09 -3.01 13.30
C GLU A 27 -34.65 -1.97 12.33
N SER A 28 -35.90 -2.22 11.92
CA SER A 28 -36.72 -1.27 11.19
C SER A 28 -37.12 -0.11 12.10
N GLU A 29 -36.89 1.13 11.70
CA GLU A 29 -37.82 2.23 11.96
C GLU A 29 -37.49 3.48 11.13
N ARG A 30 -38.55 4.16 10.70
CA ARG A 30 -38.55 5.33 9.80
C ARG A 30 -38.08 6.57 10.57
N GLY A 31 -37.21 7.38 9.96
CA GLY A 31 -36.90 8.71 10.49
C GLY A 31 -35.83 9.48 9.73
N ALA A 32 -36.28 10.35 8.82
CA ALA A 32 -35.61 11.54 8.29
C ALA A 32 -34.27 11.38 7.54
N ASP A 33 -34.35 11.60 6.23
CA ASP A 33 -33.24 11.89 5.32
C ASP A 33 -32.27 12.94 5.90
N LYS A 34 -31.06 12.49 6.23
CA LYS A 34 -29.85 13.32 6.18
C LYS A 34 -28.95 12.74 5.10
N VAL A 35 -29.07 13.31 3.90
CA VAL A 35 -28.14 13.04 2.82
C VAL A 35 -26.76 13.55 3.24
N LYS A 36 -25.88 12.64 3.67
CA LYS A 36 -24.45 12.92 3.80
C LYS A 36 -23.90 13.17 2.41
N HIS A 37 -23.73 14.43 2.03
CA HIS A 37 -22.97 14.83 0.85
C HIS A 37 -21.47 14.84 1.13
N ASP A 38 -20.92 13.68 1.51
CA ASP A 38 -19.50 13.42 1.35
C ASP A 38 -19.36 12.72 0.01
N ILE A 39 -19.06 13.48 -1.06
CA ILE A 39 -18.78 12.90 -2.38
C ILE A 39 -17.62 11.91 -2.19
N ALA A 40 -17.95 10.64 -2.46
CA ALA A 40 -17.08 9.49 -2.32
C ALA A 40 -15.79 9.67 -3.12
N LEU A 41 -14.70 8.99 -2.71
CA LEU A 41 -13.59 8.70 -3.62
C LEU A 41 -14.20 8.11 -4.89
N ASP A 42 -14.19 8.85 -5.99
CA ASP A 42 -14.33 8.20 -7.27
C ASP A 42 -13.02 7.46 -7.52
N CYS A 43 -13.17 6.18 -7.86
CA CYS A 43 -12.14 5.19 -7.79
C CYS A 43 -10.94 5.61 -8.65
N GLY A 44 -9.73 5.54 -8.08
CA GLY A 44 -8.50 5.91 -8.78
C GLY A 44 -8.37 5.25 -10.15
N ILE A 45 -7.52 5.82 -11.01
CA ILE A 45 -7.34 5.32 -12.38
C ILE A 45 -6.86 3.85 -12.29
N CYS A 46 -7.57 2.94 -12.96
CA CYS A 46 -7.22 1.52 -13.08
C CYS A 46 -7.02 1.22 -14.57
N PRO A 47 -5.83 1.46 -15.16
CA PRO A 47 -5.57 1.25 -16.57
C PRO A 47 -5.50 -0.23 -16.95
N ASN A 48 -5.45 -1.16 -15.98
CA ASN A 48 -5.24 -2.57 -16.26
C ASN A 48 -6.57 -3.27 -16.64
N VAL A 49 -6.70 -3.61 -17.92
CA VAL A 49 -7.87 -4.28 -18.55
C VAL A 49 -8.13 -5.68 -17.96
N GLN A 50 -7.12 -6.30 -17.33
CA GLN A 50 -7.19 -7.64 -16.74
C GLN A 50 -8.30 -7.79 -15.67
N MET A 51 -8.60 -6.71 -14.93
CA MET A 51 -9.73 -6.66 -13.99
C MET A 51 -11.08 -6.96 -14.64
N ARG A 52 -11.25 -6.62 -15.92
CA ARG A 52 -12.51 -6.78 -16.63
C ARG A 52 -12.76 -8.24 -17.04
N GLN A 53 -11.72 -9.08 -17.09
CA GLN A 53 -11.84 -10.49 -17.45
C GLN A 53 -12.06 -11.42 -16.25
N GLU A 54 -11.72 -11.01 -15.03
CA GLU A 54 -11.75 -11.91 -13.84
C GLU A 54 -13.06 -11.90 -13.03
N GLY A 55 -14.15 -11.28 -13.52
CA GLY A 55 -15.49 -11.45 -12.93
C GLY A 55 -15.63 -11.01 -11.46
N LEU A 56 -14.76 -10.11 -10.98
CA LEU A 56 -14.86 -9.54 -9.63
C LEU A 56 -16.10 -8.64 -9.52
N THR A 57 -17.02 -9.04 -8.66
CA THR A 57 -18.37 -8.49 -8.52
C THR A 57 -18.38 -6.98 -8.19
N ARG A 58 -19.37 -6.28 -8.78
CA ARG A 58 -19.70 -4.83 -8.67
C ARG A 58 -20.11 -4.38 -7.25
N SER A 59 -19.35 -4.71 -6.22
CA SER A 59 -19.41 -4.03 -4.93
C SER A 59 -18.22 -3.07 -4.86
N PRO A 60 -18.39 -1.76 -4.56
CA PRO A 60 -17.30 -0.80 -4.48
C PRO A 60 -16.49 -1.00 -3.20
N ARG A 61 -15.95 -2.20 -2.99
CA ARG A 61 -14.91 -2.45 -1.99
C ARG A 61 -13.60 -1.96 -2.59
N ARG A 62 -13.07 -0.85 -2.07
CA ARG A 62 -11.76 -0.30 -2.42
C ARG A 62 -10.67 -1.36 -2.18
N SER A 63 -10.30 -2.11 -3.21
CA SER A 63 -9.13 -2.98 -3.12
C SER A 63 -7.91 -2.15 -3.47
N TRP A 64 -7.22 -1.66 -2.44
CA TRP A 64 -5.99 -0.88 -2.55
C TRP A 64 -4.87 -1.57 -3.33
N HIS A 65 -4.93 -2.89 -3.46
CA HIS A 65 -4.02 -3.69 -4.27
C HIS A 65 -3.97 -3.30 -5.76
N TRP A 66 -5.00 -2.61 -6.25
CA TRP A 66 -5.19 -2.38 -7.68
C TRP A 66 -5.35 -0.91 -8.07
N ILE A 67 -5.34 0.00 -7.09
CA ILE A 67 -5.42 1.43 -7.36
C ILE A 67 -4.06 1.88 -7.91
N GLU A 68 -4.02 2.56 -9.06
CA GLU A 68 -2.79 3.20 -9.55
C GLU A 68 -2.61 4.61 -9.00
N THR A 69 -3.65 5.43 -9.08
CA THR A 69 -3.55 6.86 -8.74
C THR A 69 -4.87 7.35 -8.16
N PRO A 70 -4.89 7.73 -6.87
CA PRO A 70 -6.07 8.29 -6.24
C PRO A 70 -6.33 9.70 -6.79
N ILE A 71 -7.59 9.98 -7.08
CA ILE A 71 -8.09 11.30 -7.45
C ILE A 71 -8.96 11.80 -6.29
N LYS A 72 -8.72 13.04 -5.87
CA LYS A 72 -9.36 13.67 -4.71
C LYS A 72 -10.04 14.95 -5.11
N CYS A 73 -11.34 14.89 -5.31
CA CYS A 73 -12.17 16.06 -5.54
C CYS A 73 -12.62 16.65 -4.21
N LYS A 74 -12.39 17.95 -4.01
CA LYS A 74 -12.83 18.69 -2.83
C LYS A 74 -13.86 19.74 -3.24
N ILE A 75 -14.83 19.95 -2.37
CA ILE A 75 -15.96 20.89 -2.57
C ILE A 75 -15.73 22.19 -1.77
N SER A 76 -14.84 22.15 -0.77
CA SER A 76 -14.49 23.30 0.07
C SER A 76 -12.97 23.46 0.14
N PRO A 77 -12.44 24.69 0.12
CA PRO A 77 -11.01 24.94 0.23
C PRO A 77 -10.47 24.49 1.59
N THR A 78 -11.26 24.65 2.66
CA THR A 78 -10.91 24.14 4.01
C THR A 78 -10.83 22.61 4.11
N GLY A 79 -11.41 21.89 3.14
CA GLY A 79 -11.34 20.43 3.04
C GLY A 79 -10.10 19.93 2.28
N CYS A 80 -9.25 20.83 1.80
CA CYS A 80 -8.00 20.54 1.11
C CYS A 80 -6.82 20.57 2.11
N PRO A 81 -5.82 19.69 1.98
CA PRO A 81 -4.59 19.79 2.78
C PRO A 81 -3.67 20.95 2.36
N PHE A 82 -3.89 21.54 1.19
CA PHE A 82 -3.06 22.58 0.60
C PHE A 82 -3.80 23.92 0.58
N THR A 83 -3.07 24.99 0.89
CA THR A 83 -3.59 26.36 0.84
C THR A 83 -3.85 26.80 -0.59
N PHE A 84 -4.85 27.66 -0.78
CA PHE A 84 -5.28 28.15 -2.10
C PHE A 84 -4.67 29.49 -2.47
N ASP A 85 -4.26 30.26 -1.48
CA ASP A 85 -3.78 31.62 -1.65
C ASP A 85 -2.25 31.63 -1.65
N THR A 86 -1.67 32.18 -2.71
CA THR A 86 -0.21 32.35 -2.85
C THR A 86 0.37 33.36 -1.85
N HIS A 87 -0.50 34.11 -1.15
CA HIS A 87 -0.10 35.07 -0.11
C HIS A 87 -0.10 34.49 1.31
N GLU A 88 -0.59 33.27 1.52
CA GLU A 88 -0.46 32.59 2.82
C GLU A 88 0.99 32.13 3.02
N GLN A 89 1.53 32.35 4.22
CA GLN A 89 2.92 31.97 4.55
C GLN A 89 3.11 30.44 4.59
N ASP A 90 2.04 29.68 4.78
CA ASP A 90 2.06 28.24 4.91
C ASP A 90 1.48 27.55 3.67
N PHE A 91 2.23 26.60 3.11
CA PHE A 91 1.78 25.75 1.99
C PHE A 91 0.70 24.73 2.41
N LEU A 92 0.73 24.31 3.67
CA LEU A 92 -0.20 23.32 4.23
C LEU A 92 -1.27 24.02 5.06
N HIS A 93 -2.52 23.57 4.91
CA HIS A 93 -3.65 24.03 5.71
C HIS A 93 -3.65 23.39 7.12
N ASN A 94 -2.57 23.61 7.88
CA ASN A 94 -2.31 22.95 9.17
C ASN A 94 -2.97 23.65 10.37
N GLY A 95 -3.34 24.92 10.22
CA GLY A 95 -3.99 25.70 11.28
C GLY A 95 -5.46 25.33 11.53
N ASP A 96 -6.09 24.58 10.62
CA ASP A 96 -7.47 24.13 10.71
C ASP A 96 -7.54 22.59 10.84
N GLU A 97 -8.42 22.12 11.72
CA GLU A 97 -8.67 20.71 11.95
C GLU A 97 -9.12 19.98 10.68
N LYS A 98 -9.85 20.65 9.78
CA LYS A 98 -10.28 20.05 8.51
C LYS A 98 -9.11 19.82 7.55
N GLY A 99 -8.19 20.77 7.44
CA GLY A 99 -7.00 20.65 6.60
C GLY A 99 -6.06 19.57 7.10
N ARG A 100 -5.81 19.53 8.41
CA ARG A 100 -5.04 18.45 9.07
C ARG A 100 -5.64 17.07 8.80
N LYS A 101 -6.96 16.91 8.96
CA LYS A 101 -7.67 15.66 8.62
C LYS A 101 -7.54 15.29 7.14
N ALA A 102 -7.61 16.27 6.24
CA ALA A 102 -7.44 16.03 4.81
C ALA A 102 -6.01 15.58 4.46
N LEU A 103 -5.01 16.10 5.17
CA LEU A 103 -3.61 15.70 5.02
C LEU A 103 -3.37 14.28 5.57
N GLU A 104 -3.94 13.95 6.73
CA GLU A 104 -3.92 12.58 7.27
C GLU A 104 -4.61 11.59 6.33
N GLU A 105 -5.70 12.02 5.69
CA GLU A 105 -6.40 11.22 4.70
C GLU A 105 -5.56 10.98 3.44
N LEU A 106 -4.85 11.99 2.95
CA LEU A 106 -3.87 11.83 1.88
C LEU A 106 -2.80 10.83 2.28
N ALA A 107 -2.22 11.05 3.46
CA ALA A 107 -1.12 10.25 3.97
C ALA A 107 -1.47 8.77 4.04
N ARG A 108 -2.65 8.45 4.59
CA ARG A 108 -3.17 7.09 4.70
C ARG A 108 -3.42 6.43 3.35
N HIS A 109 -3.93 7.18 2.36
CA HIS A 109 -4.12 6.61 1.02
C HIS A 109 -2.80 6.30 0.34
N MET A 110 -1.83 7.19 0.47
CA MET A 110 -0.50 6.92 -0.06
C MET A 110 0.16 5.74 0.67
N SER A 111 -0.02 5.60 2.00
CA SER A 111 0.55 4.45 2.74
C SER A 111 -0.01 3.12 2.25
N HIS A 112 -1.32 3.05 1.95
CA HIS A 112 -1.90 1.85 1.34
C HIS A 112 -1.30 1.53 -0.05
N LEU A 113 -1.09 2.52 -0.92
CA LEU A 113 -0.47 2.30 -2.25
C LEU A 113 0.97 1.81 -2.16
N PHE A 114 1.64 2.18 -1.09
CA PHE A 114 3.01 1.83 -0.80
C PHE A 114 3.16 0.48 -0.10
N CYS A 115 2.18 0.11 0.73
CA CYS A 115 2.22 -1.10 1.53
C CYS A 115 1.66 -2.31 0.77
N LEU A 116 0.60 -2.11 -0.02
CA LEU A 116 -0.17 -3.21 -0.62
C LEU A 116 0.31 -3.52 -2.06
N PRO A 117 0.24 -2.60 -3.04
CA PRO A 117 1.06 -2.71 -4.24
C PRO A 117 2.55 -2.54 -3.93
N HIS A 118 3.42 -3.24 -4.65
CA HIS A 118 4.87 -3.06 -4.52
C HIS A 118 5.30 -1.80 -5.29
N ARG A 119 5.17 -0.61 -4.67
CA ARG A 119 5.57 0.69 -5.25
C ARG A 119 6.87 1.24 -4.67
N THR A 120 7.63 1.96 -5.50
CA THR A 120 8.79 2.79 -5.12
C THR A 120 8.42 4.26 -4.98
N PHE A 121 7.47 4.73 -5.81
CA PHE A 121 6.82 6.04 -5.75
C PHE A 121 5.37 5.89 -6.24
N ALA A 122 4.54 6.90 -6.01
CA ALA A 122 3.16 6.94 -6.49
C ALA A 122 2.69 8.38 -6.71
N TYR A 123 1.75 8.55 -7.63
CA TYR A 123 1.13 9.85 -7.89
C TYR A 123 -0.24 9.95 -7.21
N ALA A 124 -0.69 11.18 -6.97
CA ALA A 124 -2.08 11.50 -6.61
C ALA A 124 -2.51 12.78 -7.34
N ILE A 125 -3.81 12.92 -7.59
CA ILE A 125 -4.38 14.12 -8.21
C ILE A 125 -5.38 14.73 -7.24
N TYR A 126 -5.22 16.00 -6.93
CA TYR A 126 -6.18 16.78 -6.16
C TYR A 126 -6.89 17.75 -7.09
N VAL A 127 -8.21 17.83 -6.95
CA VAL A 127 -9.06 18.70 -7.77
C VAL A 127 -9.95 19.50 -6.84
N PHE A 128 -10.00 20.81 -7.03
CA PHE A 128 -10.97 21.68 -6.37
C PHE A 128 -11.35 22.80 -7.32
N CYS A 129 -12.66 23.00 -7.49
CA CYS A 129 -13.22 23.88 -8.52
C CYS A 129 -12.62 23.53 -9.90
N ASN A 130 -12.07 24.53 -10.60
CA ASN A 130 -11.41 24.39 -11.89
C ASN A 130 -9.89 24.23 -11.79
N LYS A 131 -9.37 23.93 -10.59
CA LYS A 131 -7.93 23.82 -10.35
C LYS A 131 -7.50 22.44 -9.87
N GLU A 132 -6.26 22.09 -10.19
CA GLU A 132 -5.63 20.84 -9.78
C GLU A 132 -4.28 21.02 -9.09
N HIS A 133 -3.98 20.04 -8.24
CA HIS A 133 -2.64 19.73 -7.78
C HIS A 133 -2.23 18.35 -8.30
N LEU A 134 -1.06 18.28 -8.92
CA LEU A 134 -0.40 17.03 -9.24
C LEU A 134 0.59 16.72 -8.13
N VAL A 135 0.45 15.54 -7.52
CA VAL A 135 1.27 15.16 -6.37
C VAL A 135 2.09 13.93 -6.70
N TYR A 136 3.39 14.02 -6.46
CA TYR A 136 4.33 12.91 -6.51
C TYR A 136 4.76 12.57 -5.07
N PHE A 137 4.63 11.31 -4.68
CA PHE A 137 5.14 10.79 -3.42
C PHE A 137 6.22 9.74 -3.68
N ASN A 138 7.27 9.78 -2.88
CA ASN A 138 8.17 8.64 -2.68
C ASN A 138 8.40 8.43 -1.19
N ARG A 139 9.24 7.45 -0.83
CA ARG A 139 9.53 7.15 0.58
C ARG A 139 10.30 8.25 1.32
N SER A 140 10.83 9.25 0.62
CA SER A 140 11.52 10.40 1.21
C SER A 140 10.63 11.63 1.44
N GLY A 141 9.46 11.69 0.80
CA GLY A 141 8.56 12.85 0.91
C GLY A 141 7.59 12.98 -0.26
N ALA A 142 7.03 14.17 -0.40
CA ALA A 142 6.12 14.54 -1.47
C ALA A 142 6.58 15.80 -2.18
N ALA A 143 6.39 15.85 -3.49
CA ALA A 143 6.41 17.06 -4.29
C ALA A 143 4.99 17.33 -4.78
N VAL A 144 4.55 18.56 -4.65
CA VAL A 144 3.21 19.01 -5.05
C VAL A 144 3.42 20.15 -6.04
N SER A 145 2.66 20.15 -7.13
CA SER A 145 2.69 21.27 -8.08
C SER A 145 2.19 22.57 -7.43
N GLU A 146 2.20 23.67 -8.18
CA GLU A 146 1.31 24.78 -7.86
C GLU A 146 -0.13 24.43 -8.29
N TRP A 147 -1.11 25.22 -7.83
CA TRP A 147 -2.47 25.10 -8.34
C TRP A 147 -2.51 25.50 -9.81
N CYS A 148 -2.76 24.54 -10.69
CA CYS A 148 -2.96 24.80 -12.10
C CYS A 148 -4.47 24.92 -12.38
N SER A 149 -4.87 25.72 -13.38
CA SER A 149 -6.25 25.72 -13.87
C SER A 149 -6.35 24.82 -15.09
N PHE A 150 -7.11 23.73 -14.98
CA PHE A 150 -7.33 22.80 -16.11
C PHE A 150 -8.29 23.35 -17.18
N GLU A 151 -8.83 24.55 -16.98
CA GLU A 151 -9.55 25.31 -18.01
C GLU A 151 -8.59 26.17 -18.86
N GLU A 152 -7.46 26.59 -18.29
CA GLU A 152 -6.49 27.48 -18.94
C GLU A 152 -5.34 26.71 -19.60
N ASP A 153 -4.89 25.60 -18.99
CA ASP A 153 -3.86 24.72 -19.52
C ASP A 153 -4.37 23.27 -19.63
N LEU A 154 -3.63 22.45 -20.38
CA LEU A 154 -3.83 21.02 -20.55
C LEU A 154 -2.94 20.17 -19.62
N HIS A 155 -2.41 20.73 -18.52
CA HIS A 155 -1.49 20.03 -17.62
C HIS A 155 -2.11 18.75 -17.05
N LEU A 156 -3.30 18.82 -16.45
CA LEU A 156 -4.03 17.65 -15.95
C LEU A 156 -4.27 16.59 -17.04
N GLN A 157 -4.76 17.01 -18.21
CA GLN A 157 -5.11 16.13 -19.31
C GLN A 157 -3.85 15.44 -19.87
N ARG A 158 -2.76 16.20 -20.05
CA ARG A 158 -1.45 15.66 -20.49
C ARG A 158 -0.88 14.71 -19.45
N PHE A 159 -1.01 15.03 -18.16
CA PHE A 159 -0.57 14.17 -17.07
C PHE A 159 -1.32 12.84 -17.08
N VAL A 160 -2.66 12.87 -17.11
CA VAL A 160 -3.51 11.66 -17.15
C VAL A 160 -3.21 10.82 -18.39
N TYR A 161 -3.09 11.46 -19.57
CA TYR A 161 -2.72 10.76 -20.80
C TYR A 161 -1.36 10.08 -20.69
N ARG A 162 -0.33 10.79 -20.22
CA ARG A 162 1.01 10.23 -20.06
C ARG A 162 1.05 9.11 -19.03
N LEU A 163 0.32 9.26 -17.91
CA LEU A 163 0.23 8.25 -16.88
C LEU A 163 -0.45 6.97 -17.39
N ALA A 164 -1.51 7.10 -18.21
CA ALA A 164 -2.17 5.97 -18.84
C ALA A 164 -1.26 5.22 -19.83
N MET A 165 -0.37 5.95 -20.52
CA MET A 165 0.59 5.40 -21.47
C MET A 165 1.91 4.95 -20.86
N ALA A 166 2.17 5.32 -19.61
CA ALA A 166 3.41 5.01 -18.90
C ALA A 166 3.60 3.50 -18.71
N SER A 167 4.84 3.03 -18.64
CA SER A 167 5.16 1.68 -18.18
C SER A 167 4.85 1.49 -16.69
N GLU A 168 4.82 0.24 -16.20
CA GLU A 168 4.63 -0.02 -14.77
C GLU A 168 5.70 0.64 -13.90
N VAL A 169 6.96 0.65 -14.37
CA VAL A 169 8.07 1.30 -13.67
C VAL A 169 7.91 2.81 -13.63
N GLU A 170 7.47 3.44 -14.73
CA GLU A 170 7.18 4.88 -14.77
C GLU A 170 5.95 5.28 -13.94
N ARG A 171 5.04 4.33 -13.69
CA ARG A 171 3.95 4.47 -12.69
C ARG A 171 4.41 4.15 -11.27
N GLY A 172 5.67 3.78 -11.07
CA GLY A 172 6.28 3.57 -9.76
C GLY A 172 6.19 2.16 -9.21
N HIS A 173 5.77 1.15 -10.00
CA HIS A 173 5.87 -0.25 -9.58
C HIS A 173 7.34 -0.69 -9.47
N ASN A 174 7.62 -1.52 -8.46
CA ASN A 174 8.94 -2.08 -8.24
C ASN A 174 9.19 -3.24 -9.22
N PRO A 175 10.17 -3.14 -10.14
CA PRO A 175 10.46 -4.21 -11.10
C PRO A 175 10.95 -5.52 -10.46
N ALA A 176 11.42 -5.48 -9.20
CA ALA A 176 11.77 -6.69 -8.45
C ALA A 176 10.55 -7.44 -7.91
N ALA A 177 9.34 -6.90 -8.07
CA ALA A 177 8.07 -7.49 -7.65
C ALA A 177 7.13 -7.65 -8.85
N THR A 178 6.98 -8.88 -9.34
CA THR A 178 6.16 -9.16 -10.52
C THR A 178 4.88 -9.88 -10.14
N LEU A 179 3.74 -9.46 -10.69
CA LEU A 179 2.46 -10.12 -10.45
C LEU A 179 2.48 -11.55 -11.00
N VAL A 180 2.03 -12.51 -10.19
CA VAL A 180 1.91 -13.91 -10.57
C VAL A 180 0.51 -14.14 -11.15
N PRO A 181 0.38 -14.66 -12.39
CA PRO A 181 -0.92 -14.92 -12.98
C PRO A 181 -1.75 -15.88 -12.12
N SER A 182 -3.02 -15.54 -11.88
CA SER A 182 -3.95 -16.34 -11.06
C SER A 182 -4.12 -17.79 -11.52
N SER A 183 -3.88 -18.07 -12.80
CA SER A 183 -3.98 -19.39 -13.43
C SER A 183 -2.70 -20.23 -13.35
N SER A 184 -1.56 -19.62 -13.00
CA SER A 184 -0.27 -20.28 -12.95
C SER A 184 -0.21 -21.36 -11.87
N GLN A 185 0.70 -22.32 -12.05
CA GLN A 185 0.92 -23.36 -11.04
C GLN A 185 1.44 -22.76 -9.73
N ASP A 186 2.32 -21.76 -9.80
CA ASP A 186 2.81 -21.02 -8.63
C ASP A 186 1.69 -20.39 -7.81
N ALA A 187 0.70 -19.77 -8.45
CA ALA A 187 -0.46 -19.21 -7.75
C ALA A 187 -1.32 -20.30 -7.08
N LYS A 188 -1.44 -21.47 -7.70
CA LYS A 188 -2.16 -22.61 -7.13
C LYS A 188 -1.41 -23.20 -5.94
N ASP A 189 -0.13 -23.51 -6.12
CA ASP A 189 0.77 -24.01 -5.07
C ASP A 189 0.73 -23.10 -3.84
N PHE A 190 0.85 -21.79 -4.06
CA PHE A 190 0.81 -20.80 -2.97
C PHE A 190 -0.55 -20.77 -2.26
N ARG A 191 -1.66 -20.84 -3.00
CA ARG A 191 -3.01 -20.82 -2.38
C ARG A 191 -3.32 -22.11 -1.60
N THR A 192 -2.77 -23.25 -2.02
CA THR A 192 -2.94 -24.53 -1.31
C THR A 192 -2.13 -24.63 -0.02
N LEU A 193 -1.25 -23.65 0.27
CA LEU A 193 -0.48 -23.64 1.51
C LEU A 193 -1.38 -23.62 2.76
N VAL A 194 -2.57 -23.03 2.68
CA VAL A 194 -3.51 -23.03 3.81
C VAL A 194 -3.98 -24.44 4.20
N ASP A 195 -3.92 -25.39 3.27
CA ASP A 195 -4.35 -26.79 3.47
C ASP A 195 -3.17 -27.70 3.85
N ASP A 196 -1.94 -27.18 3.94
CA ASP A 196 -0.74 -27.98 4.23
C ASP A 196 -0.65 -28.33 5.72
N VAL A 197 -1.06 -29.55 6.06
CA VAL A 197 -1.07 -30.12 7.42
C VAL A 197 0.32 -30.16 8.08
N ARG A 198 1.41 -29.97 7.31
CA ARG A 198 2.78 -29.94 7.87
C ARG A 198 3.12 -28.63 8.58
N GLN A 199 2.24 -27.63 8.50
CA GLN A 199 2.48 -26.32 9.10
C GLN A 199 2.13 -26.33 10.60
N PRO A 200 2.94 -25.66 11.45
CA PRO A 200 2.58 -25.41 12.85
C PRO A 200 1.26 -24.64 12.95
N GLU A 201 0.42 -24.99 13.93
CA GLU A 201 -0.91 -24.39 14.11
C GLU A 201 -0.87 -22.86 14.22
N LEU A 202 0.17 -22.34 14.87
CA LEU A 202 0.42 -20.90 15.06
C LEU A 202 0.57 -20.12 13.74
N LEU A 203 0.89 -20.78 12.62
CA LEU A 203 1.06 -20.13 11.33
C LEU A 203 -0.20 -20.16 10.47
N TRP A 204 -1.23 -20.94 10.83
CA TRP A 204 -2.42 -21.10 9.99
C TRP A 204 -3.14 -19.79 9.71
N GLU A 205 -3.30 -18.95 10.73
CA GLU A 205 -3.93 -17.64 10.55
C GLU A 205 -3.13 -16.76 9.59
N TRP A 206 -1.81 -16.72 9.76
CA TRP A 206 -0.92 -15.88 8.95
C TRP A 206 -0.88 -16.36 7.50
N VAL A 207 -0.86 -17.67 7.29
CA VAL A 207 -0.93 -18.30 5.96
C VAL A 207 -2.29 -18.06 5.33
N ALA A 208 -3.39 -18.21 6.07
CA ALA A 208 -4.74 -17.93 5.58
C ALA A 208 -4.91 -16.47 5.14
N VAL A 209 -4.36 -15.51 5.90
CA VAL A 209 -4.36 -14.09 5.53
C VAL A 209 -3.54 -13.84 4.27
N SER A 210 -2.32 -14.39 4.19
CA SER A 210 -1.43 -14.22 3.03
C SER A 210 -2.02 -14.83 1.75
N THR A 211 -2.70 -15.97 1.86
CA THR A 211 -3.24 -16.74 0.72
C THR A 211 -4.69 -16.39 0.34
N LYS A 212 -5.28 -15.34 0.94
CA LYS A 212 -6.65 -14.89 0.62
C LYS A 212 -6.86 -14.80 -0.89
N ARG A 213 -7.86 -15.52 -1.41
CA ARG A 213 -8.10 -15.68 -2.87
C ARG A 213 -8.22 -14.37 -3.65
N LYS A 214 -8.67 -13.29 -3.00
CA LYS A 214 -8.88 -11.97 -3.61
C LYS A 214 -7.62 -11.08 -3.61
N CYS A 215 -6.55 -11.50 -2.93
CA CYS A 215 -5.30 -10.77 -2.88
C CYS A 215 -4.40 -11.19 -4.07
N PRO A 216 -3.72 -10.23 -4.72
CA PRO A 216 -2.70 -10.56 -5.70
C PRO A 216 -1.55 -11.34 -5.05
N ILE A 217 -0.93 -12.21 -5.84
CA ILE A 217 0.30 -12.90 -5.46
C ILE A 217 1.43 -12.26 -6.26
N TYR A 218 2.48 -11.85 -5.58
CA TYR A 218 3.68 -11.30 -6.20
C TYR A 218 4.84 -12.27 -6.07
N ARG A 219 5.69 -12.29 -7.09
CA ARG A 219 7.01 -12.90 -7.03
C ARG A 219 8.02 -11.80 -6.74
N LEU A 220 8.71 -11.91 -5.61
CA LEU A 220 9.77 -11.01 -5.20
C LEU A 220 11.13 -11.63 -5.48
N ARG A 221 11.99 -10.89 -6.18
CA ARG A 221 13.37 -11.29 -6.43
C ARG A 221 14.31 -10.68 -5.38
N ALA A 222 14.96 -11.52 -4.61
CA ALA A 222 16.02 -11.14 -3.68
C ALA A 222 17.40 -11.49 -4.24
N ILE A 223 18.38 -10.64 -3.96
CA ILE A 223 19.80 -10.92 -4.22
C ILE A 223 20.33 -11.74 -3.03
N SER A 224 21.02 -12.85 -3.31
CA SER A 224 21.68 -13.68 -2.30
C SER A 224 23.18 -13.48 -2.37
N GLU A 225 23.76 -13.02 -1.26
CA GLU A 225 25.22 -12.89 -1.07
C GLU A 225 25.90 -14.27 -0.90
N ALA A 226 25.13 -15.36 -0.77
CA ALA A 226 25.63 -16.69 -0.46
C ALA A 226 26.42 -17.38 -1.61
N ALA A 227 26.52 -16.76 -2.79
CA ALA A 227 27.34 -17.28 -3.88
C ALA A 227 28.83 -16.86 -3.80
N ALA A 228 29.18 -15.93 -2.91
CA ALA A 228 30.55 -15.40 -2.82
C ALA A 228 31.52 -16.22 -1.93
N SER A 229 31.07 -17.29 -1.26
CA SER A 229 31.89 -17.98 -0.24
C SER A 229 32.46 -19.34 -0.65
N ASN A 230 32.37 -19.75 -1.92
CA ASN A 230 33.02 -20.98 -2.37
C ASN A 230 33.52 -20.85 -3.81
N THR A 231 34.71 -20.29 -3.99
CA THR A 231 35.78 -20.80 -4.88
C THR A 231 36.93 -19.80 -4.95
N ASP A 232 38.15 -20.26 -4.67
CA ASP A 232 39.43 -19.57 -4.90
C ASP A 232 39.76 -19.40 -6.39
N SER A 233 38.83 -18.88 -7.19
CA SER A 233 39.05 -18.62 -8.61
C SER A 233 38.91 -17.13 -8.91
N LYS A 234 40.05 -16.45 -8.98
CA LYS A 234 40.19 -15.12 -9.56
C LYS A 234 39.87 -15.18 -11.05
N HIS A 235 38.59 -15.20 -11.44
CA HIS A 235 38.16 -14.83 -12.79
C HIS A 235 36.78 -14.14 -12.76
N CYS A 236 36.67 -13.17 -13.65
CA CYS A 236 35.68 -12.09 -13.75
C CYS A 236 34.22 -12.56 -13.85
N GLY A 237 33.32 -11.94 -13.06
CA GLY A 237 31.86 -11.97 -13.22
C GLY A 237 31.10 -12.53 -12.02
N GLU A 238 31.00 -11.77 -10.92
CA GLU A 238 30.11 -12.08 -9.79
C GLU A 238 28.65 -12.12 -10.26
N THR A 239 28.19 -13.31 -10.64
CA THR A 239 26.78 -13.52 -10.95
C THR A 239 26.07 -13.72 -9.63
N LEU A 240 25.61 -12.62 -9.02
CA LEU A 240 24.86 -12.67 -7.77
C LEU A 240 23.70 -13.67 -7.90
N ALA A 241 23.66 -14.67 -7.03
CA ALA A 241 22.59 -15.67 -7.07
C ALA A 241 21.28 -15.00 -6.66
N HIS A 242 20.26 -15.08 -7.52
CA HIS A 242 18.93 -14.58 -7.20
C HIS A 242 18.07 -15.68 -6.58
N ARG A 243 17.21 -15.30 -5.64
CA ARG A 243 16.13 -16.15 -5.11
C ARG A 243 14.79 -15.48 -5.34
N ASP A 244 13.82 -16.29 -5.74
CA ASP A 244 12.46 -15.83 -5.97
C ASP A 244 11.54 -16.34 -4.86
N PHE A 245 10.73 -15.45 -4.32
CA PHE A 245 9.77 -15.72 -3.26
C PHE A 245 8.36 -15.35 -3.71
N LEU A 246 7.39 -16.23 -3.49
CA LEU A 246 5.98 -15.90 -3.69
C LEU A 246 5.42 -15.31 -2.40
N VAL A 247 4.75 -14.16 -2.50
CA VAL A 247 4.10 -13.49 -1.37
C VAL A 247 2.69 -13.09 -1.76
N GLY A 248 1.78 -13.12 -0.79
CA GLY A 248 0.43 -12.58 -0.95
C GLY A 248 0.23 -11.33 -0.11
N HIS A 249 -0.87 -11.25 0.62
CA HIS A 249 -1.13 -10.12 1.51
C HIS A 249 -0.06 -10.04 2.62
N PRO A 250 0.51 -8.85 2.90
CA PRO A 250 1.45 -8.71 4.00
C PRO A 250 0.78 -9.11 5.33
N HIS A 251 1.49 -9.91 6.13
CA HIS A 251 1.06 -10.21 7.50
C HIS A 251 1.20 -8.98 8.39
N PHE A 252 2.25 -8.20 8.16
CA PHE A 252 2.50 -6.95 8.88
C PHE A 252 2.90 -5.87 7.89
N TYR A 253 2.41 -4.65 8.07
CA TYR A 253 2.94 -3.45 7.45
C TYR A 253 2.71 -2.25 8.37
N SER A 254 3.58 -1.25 8.28
CA SER A 254 3.37 0.00 9.01
C SER A 254 2.36 0.88 8.27
N ASP A 255 1.40 1.45 8.99
CA ASP A 255 0.50 2.49 8.46
C ASP A 255 1.20 3.86 8.31
N SER A 256 2.44 3.98 8.80
CA SER A 256 3.24 5.20 8.66
C SER A 256 3.79 5.32 7.24
N LEU A 257 3.62 6.51 6.66
CA LEU A 257 4.27 6.89 5.40
C LEU A 257 5.78 7.03 5.52
N PHE A 258 6.27 7.36 6.72
CA PHE A 258 7.66 7.71 6.97
C PHE A 258 8.30 6.69 7.91
N GLY A 259 9.62 6.57 7.84
CA GLY A 259 10.40 5.61 8.61
C GLY A 259 10.81 4.39 7.79
N HIS A 260 11.02 3.25 8.44
CA HIS A 260 11.57 2.04 7.79
C HIS A 260 10.63 1.40 6.77
N CYS A 261 9.34 1.78 6.77
CA CYS A 261 8.34 1.29 5.82
C CYS A 261 8.34 -0.24 5.70
N THR A 262 8.45 -0.91 6.85
CA THR A 262 8.64 -2.36 6.93
C THR A 262 7.36 -3.10 6.56
N ARG A 263 7.52 -4.15 5.75
CA ARG A 263 6.49 -5.14 5.44
C ARG A 263 7.00 -6.53 5.81
N GLY A 264 6.15 -7.32 6.43
CA GLY A 264 6.40 -8.71 6.79
C GLY A 264 5.48 -9.62 6.00
N TYR A 265 6.04 -10.60 5.30
CA TYR A 265 5.30 -11.54 4.49
C TYR A 265 5.52 -12.97 4.97
N ILE A 266 4.45 -13.76 4.92
CA ILE A 266 4.58 -15.21 4.80
C ILE A 266 4.84 -15.52 3.34
N ALA A 267 6.02 -16.03 3.07
CA ALA A 267 6.55 -16.23 1.74
C ALA A 267 6.82 -17.71 1.46
N LEU A 268 6.69 -18.11 0.20
CA LEU A 268 7.12 -19.42 -0.29
C LEU A 268 8.41 -19.25 -1.09
N ASP A 269 9.50 -19.88 -0.64
CA ASP A 269 10.73 -20.00 -1.45
C ASP A 269 10.41 -20.86 -2.67
N ALA A 270 10.44 -20.26 -3.86
CA ALA A 270 9.99 -20.93 -5.09
C ALA A 270 10.87 -22.14 -5.45
N ALA A 271 12.16 -22.11 -5.09
CA ALA A 271 13.11 -23.18 -5.39
C ALA A 271 13.01 -24.32 -4.38
N ARG A 272 12.91 -23.98 -3.08
CA ARG A 272 12.88 -24.98 -2.00
C ARG A 272 11.48 -25.51 -1.71
N LYS A 273 10.44 -24.79 -2.16
CA LYS A 273 9.03 -25.05 -1.85
C LYS A 273 8.79 -25.12 -0.34
N THR A 274 9.48 -24.24 0.40
CA THR A 274 9.39 -24.12 1.86
C THR A 274 8.89 -22.74 2.26
N LEU A 275 8.07 -22.68 3.31
CA LEU A 275 7.65 -21.43 3.91
C LEU A 275 8.82 -20.72 4.62
N CYS A 276 8.83 -19.41 4.52
CA CYS A 276 9.71 -18.53 5.29
C CYS A 276 9.01 -17.21 5.61
N PHE A 277 9.59 -16.46 6.55
CA PHE A 277 9.21 -15.07 6.78
C PHE A 277 10.12 -14.16 5.96
N LEU A 278 9.53 -13.32 5.11
CA LEU A 278 10.25 -12.33 4.32
C LEU A 278 9.98 -10.94 4.90
N LYS A 279 11.04 -10.30 5.40
CA LYS A 279 11.03 -8.91 5.82
C LYS A 279 11.50 -8.04 4.65
N ASP A 280 10.61 -7.18 4.17
CA ASP A 280 10.94 -6.11 3.24
C ASP A 280 11.00 -4.79 4.00
N SER A 281 12.10 -4.06 3.87
CA SER A 281 12.29 -2.79 4.55
C SER A 281 13.00 -1.82 3.64
N TRP A 282 12.50 -0.60 3.59
CA TRP A 282 13.16 0.46 2.85
C TRP A 282 14.34 1.00 3.67
N ARG A 283 15.49 1.16 3.01
CA ARG A 283 16.65 1.85 3.57
C ARG A 283 16.95 3.07 2.72
N ARG A 284 17.24 4.20 3.37
CA ARG A 284 17.90 5.31 2.68
C ARG A 284 19.26 4.79 2.22
N ALA A 285 19.60 5.02 0.96
CA ALA A 285 21.00 4.97 0.56
C ALA A 285 21.72 6.02 1.41
N GLY A 286 22.73 5.57 2.16
CA GLY A 286 23.60 6.46 2.94
C GLY A 286 24.53 7.25 2.04
#